data_AF-A0A523VSF4-F1
#
_entry.id   AF-A0A523VSF4-F1
#
_cell.length_a   1.000
_cell.length_b   1.000
_cell.length_c   1.000
_cell.angle_alpha   90.00
_cell.angle_beta   90.00
_cell.angle_gamma   90.00
#
_symmetry.space_group_name_H-M   'P 1'
#
loop_
_entity.id
_entity.type
_entity.pdbx_description
1 polymer ?
#
loop_
_entity_poly.entity_id
_entity_poly.type
_entity_poly.pdbx_seq_one_letter_code
_entity_poly.pdbx_strand_id
1 'polypeptide(L)'
;METMGIYIIVAVLILGDILLLKIGLAITKAQERKNMKWVAGSFGIQFGIILFISSPLLLYGMIGSFEEEGNMGAIIAPVVLFSVFIDLNVINVIHKIGLKRSLVVVIFVVGPIIAAMVILGSGLGGSP
;
A
#
# COMPACT_ATOMS: atom_id res chain seq x y z
N MET A 1 4.00 7.25 21.06
CA MET A 1 4.94 7.68 20.00
C MET A 1 4.56 9.12 19.67
N GLU A 2 5.49 10.09 19.73
CA GLU A 2 5.16 11.46 19.35
C GLU A 2 4.61 11.50 17.92
N THR A 3 3.62 12.35 17.65
CA THR A 3 2.94 12.44 16.34
C THR A 3 3.93 12.59 15.18
N MET A 4 5.07 13.27 15.42
CA MET A 4 6.17 13.40 14.48
C MET A 4 6.79 12.04 14.08
N GLY A 5 6.93 11.10 15.03
CA GLY A 5 7.45 9.76 14.77
C GLY A 5 6.54 8.92 13.87
N ILE A 6 5.22 9.10 13.98
CA ILE A 6 4.22 8.43 13.12
C ILE A 6 4.42 8.86 11.66
N TYR A 7 4.54 10.16 11.41
CA TYR A 7 4.75 10.66 10.05
C TYR A 7 6.08 10.23 9.46
N ILE A 8 7.15 10.14 10.26
CA ILE A 8 8.45 9.64 9.81
C ILE A 8 8.34 8.17 9.40
N ILE A 9 7.70 7.33 10.21
CA ILE A 9 7.52 5.90 9.89
C ILE A 9 6.70 5.72 8.60
N VAL A 10 5.60 6.46 8.46
CA VAL A 10 4.77 6.42 7.25
C VAL A 10 5.57 6.88 6.02
N ALA A 11 6.35 7.97 6.14
CA ALA A 11 7.20 8.44 5.05
C ALA A 11 8.26 7.40 4.66
N VAL A 12 8.89 6.73 5.63
CA VAL A 12 9.87 5.65 5.38
C VAL A 12 9.20 4.46 4.71
N LEU A 13 7.99 4.07 5.13
CA LEU A 13 7.23 2.99 4.50
C LEU A 13 6.92 3.33 3.04
N ILE A 14 6.36 4.51 2.76
CA ILE A 14 6.01 4.95 1.40
C ILE A 14 7.25 5.05 0.50
N LEU A 15 8.33 5.70 0.98
CA LEU A 15 9.56 5.85 0.19
C LEU A 15 10.30 4.52 0.01
N GLY A 16 10.32 3.69 1.05
CA GLY A 16 10.86 2.33 0.99
C GLY A 16 10.10 1.47 0.00
N ASP A 17 8.80 1.69 -0.15
CA ASP A 17 7.97 0.89 -1.03
C ASP A 17 8.23 1.15 -2.52
N ILE A 18 8.67 2.37 -2.88
CA ILE A 18 9.20 2.66 -4.23
C ILE A 18 10.42 1.77 -4.54
N LEU A 19 11.29 1.56 -3.54
CA LEU A 19 12.47 0.71 -3.68
C LEU A 19 12.08 -0.78 -3.72
N LEU A 20 11.12 -1.20 -2.90
CA LEU A 20 10.57 -2.56 -2.92
C LEU A 20 9.93 -2.89 -4.26
N LEU A 21 9.16 -1.96 -4.82
CA LEU A 21 8.61 -2.08 -6.18
C LEU A 21 9.76 -2.28 -7.18
N LYS A 22 10.80 -1.43 -7.15
CA LYS A 22 11.95 -1.57 -8.04
C LYS A 22 12.65 -2.93 -7.91
N ILE A 23 12.84 -3.41 -6.68
CA ILE A 23 13.44 -4.73 -6.40
C ILE A 23 12.53 -5.83 -6.93
N GLY A 24 11.22 -5.76 -6.69
CA GLY A 24 10.23 -6.71 -7.21
C GLY A 24 10.25 -6.78 -8.74
N LEU A 25 10.33 -5.63 -9.43
CA LEU A 25 10.47 -5.57 -10.89
C LEU A 25 11.78 -6.19 -11.39
N ALA A 26 12.87 -6.04 -10.64
CA ALA A 26 14.16 -6.62 -10.96
C ALA A 26 14.14 -8.15 -10.81
N ILE A 27 13.61 -8.66 -9.69
CA ILE A 27 13.48 -10.11 -9.41
C ILE A 27 12.60 -10.79 -10.45
N THR A 28 11.48 -10.17 -10.79
CA THR A 28 10.48 -10.74 -11.71
C THR A 28 10.85 -10.59 -13.18
N LYS A 29 11.98 -9.93 -13.47
CA LYS A 29 12.47 -9.64 -14.83
C LYS A 29 11.35 -9.02 -15.68
N ALA A 30 10.83 -7.87 -15.24
CA ALA A 30 9.86 -7.08 -16.01
C ALA A 30 10.33 -6.90 -17.47
N GLN A 31 9.43 -6.68 -18.42
CA GLN A 31 9.82 -6.56 -19.83
C GLN A 31 9.98 -5.09 -20.25
N GLU A 32 9.15 -4.21 -19.69
CA GLU A 32 9.11 -2.80 -20.08
C GLU A 32 9.20 -1.85 -18.87
N ARG A 33 9.51 -0.58 -19.15
CA ARG A 33 9.33 0.57 -18.23
C ARG A 33 9.96 0.42 -16.83
N LYS A 34 11.18 -0.13 -16.76
CA LYS A 34 11.93 -0.34 -15.49
C LYS A 34 12.64 0.89 -14.91
N ASN A 35 12.75 1.97 -15.68
CA ASN A 35 13.50 3.15 -15.23
C ASN A 35 12.80 3.81 -14.03
N MET A 36 13.55 4.45 -13.14
CA MET A 36 13.02 4.99 -11.88
C MET A 36 11.83 5.95 -12.08
N LYS A 37 11.80 6.71 -13.18
CA LYS A 37 10.67 7.58 -13.54
C LYS A 37 9.35 6.81 -13.67
N TRP A 38 9.40 5.64 -14.31
CA TRP A 38 8.23 4.77 -14.49
C TRP A 38 7.88 4.00 -13.23
N VAL A 39 8.88 3.58 -12.45
CA VAL A 39 8.67 2.97 -11.13
C VAL A 39 7.93 3.93 -10.21
N ALA A 40 8.46 5.14 -10.02
CA ALA A 40 7.84 6.17 -9.19
C ALA A 40 6.46 6.59 -9.72
N GLY A 41 6.28 6.71 -11.04
CA GLY A 41 4.98 7.00 -11.64
C GLY A 41 3.95 5.90 -11.38
N SER A 42 4.34 4.63 -11.56
CA SER A 42 3.45 3.49 -11.27
C SER A 42 3.14 3.38 -9.78
N PHE A 43 4.10 3.68 -8.91
CA PHE A 43 3.90 3.74 -7.47
C PHE A 43 2.91 4.85 -7.08
N GLY A 44 3.05 6.05 -7.64
CA GLY A 44 2.13 7.15 -7.36
C GLY A 44 0.68 6.81 -7.74
N ILE A 45 0.47 6.09 -8.84
CA ILE A 45 -0.86 5.59 -9.24
C ILE A 45 -1.37 4.54 -8.24
N GLN A 46 -0.55 3.53 -7.91
CA GLN A 46 -0.89 2.49 -6.94
C GLN A 46 -1.26 3.09 -5.58
N PHE A 47 -0.37 3.92 -5.03
CA PHE A 47 -0.57 4.62 -3.76
C PHE A 47 -1.83 5.48 -3.78
N GLY A 48 -2.06 6.29 -4.81
CA GLY A 48 -3.22 7.17 -4.89
C GLY A 48 -4.55 6.39 -4.92
N ILE A 49 -4.61 5.30 -5.68
CA ILE A 49 -5.82 4.46 -5.76
C ILE A 49 -6.01 3.68 -4.45
N ILE A 50 -4.95 3.09 -3.89
CA ILE A 50 -5.04 2.34 -2.64
C ILE A 50 -5.44 3.26 -1.49
N LEU A 51 -4.88 4.47 -1.40
CA LEU A 51 -5.27 5.47 -0.39
C LEU A 51 -6.78 5.78 -0.47
N PHE A 52 -7.33 5.89 -1.68
CA PHE A 52 -8.76 6.11 -1.87
C PHE A 52 -9.59 4.91 -1.42
N ILE A 53 -9.20 3.69 -1.83
CA ILE A 53 -9.87 2.44 -1.45
C ILE A 53 -9.76 2.18 0.05
N SER A 54 -8.63 2.53 0.68
CA SER A 54 -8.37 2.37 2.10
C SER A 54 -8.95 3.51 2.94
N SER A 55 -9.54 4.54 2.33
CA SER A 55 -10.13 5.65 3.08
C SER A 55 -11.18 5.23 4.12
N PRO A 56 -12.04 4.21 3.91
CA PRO A 56 -12.94 3.74 4.96
C PRO A 56 -12.17 3.13 6.14
N LEU A 57 -11.05 2.44 5.88
CA LEU A 57 -10.18 1.88 6.91
C LEU A 57 -9.48 3.01 7.71
N LEU A 58 -9.03 4.06 7.03
CA LEU A 58 -8.45 5.24 7.68
C LEU A 58 -9.46 5.93 8.59
N LEU A 59 -10.68 6.17 8.10
CA LEU A 59 -11.76 6.77 8.87
C LEU A 59 -12.15 5.89 10.07
N TYR A 60 -12.22 4.58 9.88
CA TYR A 60 -12.51 3.62 10.94
C TYR A 60 -11.44 3.64 12.04
N GLY A 61 -10.17 3.80 11.66
CA GLY A 61 -9.08 4.02 12.62
C GLY A 61 -9.15 5.35 13.35
N MET A 62 -9.53 6.41 12.63
CA MET A 62 -9.62 7.76 13.20
C MET A 62 -10.70 7.90 14.27
N ILE A 63 -11.74 7.07 14.26
CA ILE A 63 -12.80 7.08 15.28
C ILE A 63 -12.49 6.17 16.49
N GLY A 64 -11.28 5.59 16.56
CA GLY A 64 -10.86 4.71 17.66
C GLY A 64 -11.42 3.28 17.59
N SER A 65 -12.20 2.94 16.56
CA SER A 65 -12.90 1.65 16.46
C SER A 65 -11.99 0.46 16.10
N PHE A 66 -10.68 0.66 15.99
CA PHE A 66 -9.72 -0.46 15.92
C PHE A 66 -9.56 -1.20 17.25
N GLU A 67 -9.86 -0.57 18.38
CA GLU A 67 -9.74 -1.18 19.72
C GLU A 67 -11.03 -1.87 20.19
N GLU A 68 -12.18 -1.51 19.62
CA GLU A 68 -13.41 -2.27 19.82
C GLU A 68 -13.31 -3.59 19.05
N GLU A 69 -13.72 -4.71 19.66
CA GLU A 69 -13.79 -6.07 19.08
C GLU A 69 -14.77 -6.18 17.87
N GLY A 70 -15.07 -5.06 17.21
CA GLY A 70 -15.77 -5.01 15.95
C GLY A 70 -14.99 -5.69 14.83
N ASN A 71 -15.73 -6.11 13.81
CA ASN A 71 -15.32 -6.95 12.68
C ASN A 71 -14.28 -6.26 11.76
N MET A 72 -13.10 -5.94 12.29
CA MET A 72 -11.98 -5.31 11.59
C MET A 72 -11.60 -6.13 10.34
N GLY A 73 -11.71 -7.45 10.43
CA GLY A 73 -11.51 -8.37 9.31
C GLY A 73 -12.45 -8.09 8.12
N ALA A 74 -13.72 -7.75 8.36
CA ALA A 74 -14.67 -7.43 7.29
C ALA A 74 -14.40 -6.09 6.60
N ILE A 75 -13.65 -5.17 7.21
CA ILE A 75 -13.24 -3.91 6.59
C ILE A 75 -11.88 -4.07 5.90
N ILE A 76 -10.92 -4.73 6.57
CA ILE A 76 -9.59 -4.96 6.02
C ILE A 76 -9.64 -5.88 4.80
N ALA A 77 -10.38 -6.99 4.86
CA ALA A 77 -10.42 -7.98 3.78
C ALA A 77 -10.80 -7.38 2.40
N PRO A 78 -11.89 -6.60 2.24
CA PRO A 78 -12.21 -5.98 0.97
C PRO A 78 -11.16 -4.95 0.55
N VAL A 79 -10.61 -4.15 1.48
CA VAL A 79 -9.54 -3.18 1.17
C VAL A 79 -8.31 -3.90 0.61
N VAL A 80 -7.86 -4.99 1.25
CA VAL A 80 -6.74 -5.80 0.75
C VAL A 80 -7.06 -6.41 -0.60
N LEU A 81 -8.25 -7.01 -0.76
CA LEU A 81 -8.66 -7.65 -2.00
C LEU A 81 -8.65 -6.68 -3.19
N PHE A 82 -9.27 -5.51 -3.02
CA PHE A 82 -9.29 -4.48 -4.05
C PHE A 82 -7.90 -3.87 -4.29
N SER A 83 -7.10 -3.65 -3.24
CA SER A 83 -5.73 -3.14 -3.38
C SER A 83 -4.85 -4.09 -4.18
N VAL A 84 -4.86 -5.38 -3.86
CA VAL A 84 -4.15 -6.43 -4.60
C VAL A 84 -4.61 -6.47 -6.06
N PHE A 85 -5.92 -6.40 -6.29
CA PHE A 85 -6.47 -6.41 -7.64
C PHE A 85 -5.97 -5.20 -8.45
N ILE A 86 -6.00 -3.99 -7.89
CA ILE A 86 -5.51 -2.79 -8.54
C ILE A 86 -4.02 -2.89 -8.83
N ASP A 87 -3.20 -3.25 -7.84
CA ASP A 87 -1.75 -3.31 -8.02
C ASP A 87 -1.35 -4.35 -9.07
N LEU A 88 -2.00 -5.52 -9.07
CA LEU A 88 -1.80 -6.54 -10.11
C LEU A 88 -2.05 -5.95 -11.50
N ASN A 89 -3.15 -5.21 -11.67
CA ASN A 89 -3.50 -4.60 -12.95
C ASN A 89 -2.53 -3.48 -13.34
N VAL A 90 -2.23 -2.55 -12.43
CA VAL A 90 -1.34 -1.41 -12.70
C VAL A 90 0.06 -1.92 -13.05
N ILE A 91 0.62 -2.86 -12.28
CA ILE A 91 1.94 -3.43 -12.53
C ILE A 91 1.96 -4.17 -13.87
N ASN A 92 0.93 -4.97 -14.17
CA ASN A 92 0.90 -5.75 -15.40
C ASN A 92 0.72 -4.85 -16.64
N VAL A 93 -0.08 -3.78 -16.55
CA VAL A 93 -0.29 -2.81 -17.63
C VAL A 93 0.98 -1.98 -17.90
N ILE A 94 1.68 -1.53 -16.85
CA ILE A 94 2.82 -0.63 -17.00
C ILE A 94 4.12 -1.40 -17.30
N HIS A 95 4.40 -2.47 -16.57
CA HIS A 95 5.71 -3.15 -16.59
C HIS A 95 5.73 -4.45 -17.41
N LYS A 96 4.55 -4.91 -17.88
CA LYS A 96 4.36 -6.12 -18.71
C LYS A 96 5.09 -7.35 -18.17
N ILE A 97 4.80 -7.70 -16.92
CA ILE A 97 5.48 -8.80 -16.20
C ILE A 97 4.74 -10.13 -16.33
N GLY A 98 3.43 -10.07 -16.60
CA GLY A 98 2.52 -11.22 -16.57
C GLY A 98 1.98 -11.50 -15.16
N LEU A 99 0.74 -12.00 -15.09
CA LEU A 99 -0.05 -12.11 -13.85
C LEU A 99 0.63 -12.92 -12.73
N LYS A 100 1.28 -14.04 -13.06
CA LYS A 100 1.95 -14.89 -12.05
C LYS A 100 3.13 -14.19 -11.39
N ARG A 101 3.85 -13.39 -12.16
CA ARG A 101 5.06 -12.69 -11.69
C ARG A 101 4.70 -11.37 -11.02
N SER A 102 3.68 -10.67 -11.50
CA SER A 102 3.18 -9.45 -10.85
C SER A 102 2.73 -9.73 -9.42
N LEU A 103 2.17 -10.91 -9.15
CA LEU A 103 1.75 -11.30 -7.79
C LEU A 103 2.90 -11.28 -6.77
N VAL A 104 4.12 -11.63 -7.19
CA VAL A 104 5.32 -11.49 -6.33
C VAL A 104 5.57 -10.04 -5.98
N VAL A 105 5.48 -9.14 -6.96
CA VAL A 105 5.69 -7.69 -6.75
C VAL A 105 4.60 -7.11 -5.84
N VAL A 106 3.35 -7.52 -6.04
CA VAL A 106 2.21 -7.04 -5.25
C VAL A 106 2.34 -7.43 -3.77
N ILE A 107 2.83 -8.62 -3.45
CA ILE A 107 3.07 -9.02 -2.06
C ILE A 107 4.09 -8.09 -1.38
N PHE A 108 5.12 -7.65 -2.11
CA PHE A 108 6.12 -6.71 -1.56
C PHE A 108 5.56 -5.31 -1.31
N VAL A 109 4.57 -4.89 -2.09
CA VAL A 109 4.05 -3.51 -2.09
C VAL A 109 2.83 -3.35 -1.18
N VAL A 110 1.89 -4.28 -1.24
CA VAL A 110 0.63 -4.21 -0.49
C VAL A 110 0.84 -4.23 1.02
N GLY A 111 1.81 -5.02 1.51
CA GLY A 111 2.10 -5.12 2.94
C GLY A 111 2.49 -3.78 3.57
N PRO A 112 3.56 -3.12 3.09
CA PRO A 112 3.95 -1.78 3.53
C PRO A 112 2.85 -0.73 3.41
N ILE A 113 2.08 -0.72 2.31
CA ILE A 113 1.00 0.25 2.13
C ILE A 113 -0.10 0.06 3.19
N ILE A 114 -0.56 -1.17 3.41
CA ILE A 114 -1.58 -1.44 4.43
C ILE A 114 -1.06 -1.05 5.82
N ALA A 115 0.19 -1.41 6.15
CA ALA A 115 0.80 -1.05 7.42
C ALA A 115 0.83 0.47 7.61
N ALA A 116 1.21 1.22 6.58
CA ALA A 116 1.20 2.68 6.60
C ALA A 116 -0.22 3.24 6.86
N MET A 117 -1.26 2.67 6.24
CA MET A 117 -2.64 3.10 6.45
C MET A 117 -3.13 2.81 7.87
N VAL A 118 -2.85 1.62 8.42
CA VAL A 118 -3.25 1.28 9.79
C VAL A 118 -2.56 2.18 10.81
N ILE A 119 -1.25 2.41 10.66
CA ILE A 119 -0.45 3.29 11.53
C ILE A 119 -0.94 4.74 11.44
N LEU A 120 -1.26 5.21 10.23
CA LEU A 120 -1.74 6.56 10.02
C LEU A 120 -3.16 6.75 10.58
N GLY A 121 -4.06 5.79 10.38
CA GLY A 121 -5.42 5.82 10.95
C GLY A 121 -5.42 5.85 12.47
N SER A 122 -4.64 4.97 13.12
CA SER A 122 -4.52 4.95 14.58
C SER A 122 -3.81 6.19 15.14
N GLY A 123 -2.82 6.71 14.42
CA GLY A 123 -2.09 7.91 14.81
C GLY A 123 -2.91 9.21 14.71
N LEU A 124 -3.82 9.28 13.75
CA LEU A 124 -4.70 10.44 13.55
C LEU A 124 -5.96 10.39 14.43
N GLY A 125 -6.37 9.21 14.91
CA GLY A 125 -7.58 9.07 15.71
C GLY A 125 -7.52 9.69 17.09
N GLY A 126 -6.31 10.00 17.58
CA GLY A 126 -6.12 10.44 18.95
C GLY A 126 -6.38 9.29 19.92
N SER A 127 -5.46 9.07 20.85
CA SER A 127 -5.80 8.32 22.06
C SER A 127 -6.94 9.06 22.76
N PRO A 128 -7.97 8.38 23.30
CA PRO A 128 -8.86 9.04 24.25
C PRO A 128 -8.07 9.61 25.44
#